data_AF-A0A1D6NC65-F1
#
_entry.id   AF-A0A1D6NC65-F1
#
_cell.length_a   1.000
_cell.length_b   1.000
_cell.length_c   1.000
_cell.angle_alpha   90.00
_cell.angle_beta   90.00
_cell.angle_gamma   90.00
#
_symmetry.space_group_name_H-M   'P 1'
#
loop_
_entity.id
_entity.type
_entity.pdbx_description
1 polymer ?
#
loop_
_entity_poly.entity_id
_entity_poly.type
_entity_poly.pdbx_seq_one_letter_code
_entity_poly.pdbx_strand_id
1 'polypeptide(L)'
;MLLYPLQDITVIFRRRGGCDLVQSFSDWKGTVASAPDVIGMTFLSIVSLVDDVPGKKHLARAVELYLTYKPPIEELQYFLDFQVPLVWAPAPPGIASHHRKEPVCPSLQFSLMGPKLFISTEQISVGRRPVVGLKLLLEGAKQNRLAIHLQHLVSLPKIFLPHWDSHITIGPPKWQGPEEQDSRWFEPIKWKNFAHVSTAPIEYTETNITDLSGVYIVTGAQLGVWDFGAKSVLHLKLLFSRVPGCTIRRSVWDHSPSSSSIHKADESSSSSSDNAKLLKIIDMTETLKGPQDAPGHWLITGAKLGVEKGRIVVRAKYSLLNY
;
A
#
# COMPACT_ATOMS: atom_id res chain seq x y z
N MET A 1 9.76 61.23 10.62
CA MET A 1 9.06 60.11 11.30
C MET A 1 8.60 59.17 10.20
N LEU A 2 9.08 57.93 10.22
CA LEU A 2 9.18 57.03 9.07
C LEU A 2 7.79 56.60 8.54
N LEU A 3 7.54 56.88 7.26
CA LEU A 3 6.50 56.25 6.44
C LEU A 3 7.02 54.88 5.99
N TYR A 4 6.52 53.81 6.60
CA TYR A 4 6.59 52.47 6.00
C TYR A 4 5.24 52.19 5.33
N PRO A 5 5.19 51.89 4.02
CA PRO A 5 3.97 51.40 3.41
C PRO A 5 3.75 49.96 3.93
N LEU A 6 2.67 49.75 4.69
CA LEU A 6 2.13 48.42 4.92
C LEU A 6 1.53 47.94 3.59
N GLN A 7 2.41 47.52 2.68
CA GLN A 7 2.03 46.90 1.42
C GLN A 7 1.61 45.46 1.74
N ASP A 8 0.41 45.11 1.28
CA ASP A 8 -0.23 43.78 1.29
C ASP A 8 -0.96 43.32 2.57
N ILE A 9 -1.80 44.17 3.16
CA ILE A 9 -2.86 43.73 4.08
C ILE A 9 -4.22 43.78 3.37
N THR A 10 -4.82 42.61 3.14
CA THR A 10 -6.21 42.49 2.68
C THR A 10 -7.13 42.26 3.87
N VAL A 11 -7.98 43.24 4.18
CA VAL A 11 -9.03 43.11 5.20
C VAL A 11 -10.33 42.66 4.54
N ILE A 12 -10.84 41.50 4.93
CA ILE A 12 -12.11 40.96 4.42
C ILE A 12 -13.17 41.10 5.50
N PHE A 13 -14.14 41.98 5.26
CA PHE A 13 -15.32 42.11 6.11
C PHE A 13 -16.38 41.10 5.68
N ARG A 14 -16.87 40.27 6.61
CA ARG A 14 -17.99 39.36 6.39
C ARG A 14 -19.09 39.68 7.39
N ARG A 15 -20.32 39.80 6.88
CA ARG A 15 -21.54 40.02 7.65
C ARG A 15 -22.45 38.81 7.51
N ARG A 16 -23.28 38.55 8.50
CA ARG A 16 -24.27 37.47 8.54
C ARG A 16 -25.60 38.07 8.98
N GLY A 17 -26.63 37.88 8.15
CA GLY A 17 -27.93 38.54 8.33
C GLY A 17 -27.91 40.02 7.98
N GLY A 18 -29.04 40.68 8.22
CA GLY A 18 -29.30 42.04 7.78
C GLY A 18 -29.47 42.16 6.27
N CYS A 19 -29.56 43.40 5.78
CA CYS A 19 -29.69 43.72 4.37
C CYS A 19 -28.33 43.95 3.72
N ASP A 20 -27.92 43.07 2.80
CA ASP A 20 -26.62 43.16 2.11
C ASP A 20 -26.45 44.42 1.25
N LEU A 21 -27.55 45.08 0.87
CA LEU A 21 -27.54 46.32 0.09
C LEU A 21 -27.09 47.54 0.91
N VAL A 22 -27.11 47.46 2.24
CA VAL A 22 -26.70 48.56 3.12
C VAL A 22 -25.18 48.50 3.34
N GLN A 23 -24.46 49.55 2.93
CA GLN A 23 -22.98 49.57 3.03
C GLN A 23 -22.46 50.05 4.39
N SER A 24 -23.15 50.99 5.03
CA SER A 24 -22.80 51.52 6.35
C SER A 24 -23.03 50.45 7.43
N PHE A 25 -22.02 50.21 8.27
CA PHE A 25 -22.13 49.25 9.38
C PHE A 25 -23.21 49.67 10.39
N SER A 26 -23.27 50.95 10.74
CA SER A 26 -24.22 51.50 11.70
C SER A 26 -25.66 51.30 11.24
N ASP A 27 -25.93 51.51 9.95
CA ASP A 27 -27.26 51.36 9.37
C ASP A 27 -27.61 49.88 9.15
N TRP A 28 -26.64 49.08 8.70
CA TRP A 28 -26.81 47.64 8.55
C TRP A 28 -27.17 46.96 9.88
N LYS A 29 -26.57 47.40 11.01
CA LYS A 29 -26.87 46.86 12.34
C LYS A 29 -28.37 46.96 12.66
N GLY A 30 -29.03 48.03 12.23
CA GLY A 30 -30.48 48.21 12.39
C GLY A 30 -31.32 47.21 11.57
N THR A 31 -30.77 46.64 10.50
CA THR A 31 -31.47 45.70 9.61
C THR A 31 -31.39 44.24 10.06
N VAL A 32 -30.51 43.91 11.01
CA VAL A 32 -30.29 42.53 11.46
C VAL A 32 -31.56 41.94 12.10
N ALA A 33 -32.31 42.75 12.85
CA ALA A 33 -33.53 42.29 13.51
C ALA A 33 -34.63 41.87 12.51
N SER A 34 -34.69 42.51 11.34
CA SER A 34 -35.68 42.19 10.30
C SER A 34 -35.23 41.09 9.35
N ALA A 35 -33.94 40.75 9.33
CA ALA A 35 -33.37 39.70 8.50
C ALA A 35 -32.27 38.92 9.27
N PRO A 36 -32.61 38.21 10.36
CA PRO A 36 -31.61 37.50 11.15
C PRO A 36 -31.01 36.32 10.38
N ASP A 37 -29.75 35.98 10.69
CA ASP A 37 -29.07 34.79 10.18
C ASP A 37 -28.33 34.08 11.33
N VAL A 38 -27.95 32.83 11.10
CA VAL A 38 -27.29 32.01 12.11
C VAL A 38 -25.84 32.50 12.31
N ILE A 39 -25.60 33.10 13.48
CA ILE A 39 -24.27 33.58 13.89
C ILE A 39 -23.53 32.61 14.81
N GLY A 40 -24.22 31.58 15.30
CA GLY A 40 -23.66 30.56 16.19
C GLY A 40 -24.48 29.28 16.13
N MET A 41 -23.79 28.13 16.18
CA MET A 41 -24.40 26.81 16.11
C MET A 41 -23.83 25.90 17.19
N THR A 42 -24.66 25.02 17.73
CA THR A 42 -24.25 23.87 18.54
C THR A 42 -24.57 22.61 17.73
N PHE A 43 -23.63 21.68 17.66
CA PHE A 43 -23.78 20.47 16.87
C PHE A 43 -24.09 19.27 17.75
N LEU A 44 -25.04 18.46 17.33
CA LEU A 44 -25.30 17.12 17.87
C LEU A 44 -24.87 16.10 16.82
N SER A 45 -24.25 15.01 17.28
CA SER A 45 -23.86 13.92 16.38
C SER A 45 -25.12 13.25 15.82
N ILE A 46 -25.15 12.96 14.52
CA ILE A 46 -26.24 12.17 13.94
C ILE A 46 -26.37 10.81 14.65
N VAL A 47 -25.25 10.26 15.15
CA VAL A 47 -25.21 9.01 15.93
C VAL A 47 -26.04 9.11 17.22
N SER A 48 -26.11 10.28 17.86
CA SER A 48 -26.91 10.47 19.08
C SER A 48 -28.40 10.66 18.79
N LEU A 49 -28.76 11.02 17.55
CA LEU A 49 -30.15 11.17 17.11
C LEU A 49 -30.77 9.83 16.69
N VAL A 50 -29.95 8.83 16.39
CA VAL A 50 -30.42 7.49 16.06
C VAL A 50 -30.57 6.68 17.35
N ASP A 51 -31.77 6.12 17.55
CA ASP A 51 -32.08 5.19 18.65
C ASP A 51 -31.24 3.90 18.57
N ASP A 52 -31.47 2.93 19.46
CA ASP A 52 -30.73 1.65 19.47
C ASP A 52 -31.13 0.71 18.32
N VAL A 53 -31.01 1.21 17.09
CA VAL A 53 -31.27 0.46 15.86
C VAL A 53 -30.03 -0.32 15.43
N PRO A 54 -30.21 -1.47 14.79
CA PRO A 54 -29.12 -2.19 14.14
C PRO A 54 -28.35 -1.26 13.21
N GLY A 55 -27.02 -1.16 13.39
CA GLY A 55 -26.17 -0.31 12.55
C GLY A 55 -25.69 0.99 13.20
N LYS A 56 -26.21 1.39 14.36
CA LYS A 56 -25.73 2.60 15.08
C LYS A 56 -24.21 2.61 15.30
N LYS A 57 -23.63 1.47 15.70
CA LYS A 57 -22.17 1.30 15.87
C LYS A 57 -21.40 1.45 14.54
N HIS A 58 -21.98 1.00 13.43
CA HIS A 58 -21.38 1.16 12.10
C HIS A 58 -21.40 2.61 11.66
N LEU A 59 -22.51 3.33 11.89
CA LEU A 59 -22.61 4.76 11.63
C LEU A 59 -21.61 5.56 12.47
N ALA A 60 -21.51 5.25 13.77
CA ALA A 60 -20.53 5.86 14.66
C ALA A 60 -19.11 5.68 14.14
N ARG A 61 -18.76 4.46 13.74
CA ARG A 61 -17.46 4.13 13.17
C ARG A 61 -17.22 4.86 11.84
N ALA A 62 -18.21 4.93 10.95
CA ALA A 62 -18.08 5.64 9.68
C ALA A 62 -17.84 7.15 9.87
N VAL A 63 -18.55 7.77 10.82
CA VAL A 63 -18.35 9.19 11.19
C VAL A 63 -16.95 9.41 11.77
N GLU A 64 -16.51 8.55 12.70
CA GLU A 64 -15.16 8.62 13.27
C GLU A 64 -14.08 8.52 12.20
N LEU A 65 -14.20 7.54 11.29
CA LEU A 65 -13.28 7.35 10.19
C LEU A 65 -13.27 8.57 9.24
N TYR A 66 -14.44 9.12 8.91
CA TYR A 66 -14.52 10.33 8.09
C TYR A 66 -13.85 11.53 8.76
N LEU A 67 -14.08 11.75 10.06
CA LEU A 67 -13.46 12.86 10.78
C LEU A 67 -11.94 12.70 10.93
N THR A 68 -11.47 11.45 11.04
CA THR A 68 -10.05 11.10 11.17
C THR A 68 -9.30 11.29 9.85
N TYR A 69 -9.82 10.70 8.76
CA TYR A 69 -9.10 10.60 7.49
C TYR A 69 -9.57 11.60 6.42
N LYS A 70 -10.80 12.12 6.56
CA LYS A 70 -11.43 13.08 5.65
C LYS A 70 -11.27 12.71 4.16
N PRO A 71 -11.64 11.48 3.76
CA PRO A 71 -11.60 11.11 2.35
C PRO A 71 -12.54 12.03 1.54
N PRO A 72 -12.28 12.23 0.23
CA PRO A 72 -13.22 12.92 -0.65
C PRO A 72 -14.61 12.28 -0.56
N ILE A 73 -15.66 13.08 -0.60
CA ILE A 73 -17.02 12.59 -0.34
C ILE A 73 -17.49 11.59 -1.40
N GLU A 74 -17.01 11.76 -2.63
CA GLU A 74 -17.26 10.88 -3.78
C GLU A 74 -16.62 9.50 -3.60
N GLU A 75 -15.58 9.41 -2.77
CA GLU A 75 -14.82 8.18 -2.50
C GLU A 75 -15.22 7.53 -1.17
N LEU A 76 -16.07 8.18 -0.38
CA LEU A 76 -16.36 7.77 0.99
C LEU A 76 -16.88 6.35 1.06
N GLN A 77 -17.75 5.95 0.13
CA GLN A 77 -18.26 4.58 0.07
C GLN A 77 -17.13 3.56 -0.11
N TYR A 78 -16.21 3.82 -1.06
CA TYR A 78 -15.10 2.91 -1.38
C TYR A 78 -14.10 2.85 -0.22
N PHE A 79 -13.81 4.02 0.35
CA PHE A 79 -12.98 4.14 1.55
C PHE A 79 -13.54 3.28 2.69
N LEU A 80 -14.84 3.42 3.02
CA LEU A 80 -15.49 2.68 4.11
C LEU A 80 -15.50 1.17 3.85
N ASP A 81 -15.78 0.75 2.61
CA ASP A 81 -15.79 -0.66 2.21
C ASP A 81 -14.40 -1.33 2.36
N PHE A 82 -13.33 -0.54 2.25
CA PHE A 82 -11.95 -0.99 2.46
C PHE A 82 -11.50 -0.97 3.93
N GLN A 83 -12.30 -0.44 4.86
CA GLN A 83 -12.01 -0.44 6.31
C GLN A 83 -12.30 -1.80 6.96
N VAL A 84 -11.85 -2.87 6.31
CA VAL A 84 -11.93 -4.24 6.81
C VAL A 84 -10.58 -4.65 7.41
N PRO A 85 -10.55 -5.63 8.34
CA PRO A 85 -9.31 -6.09 8.94
C PRO A 85 -8.30 -6.57 7.89
N LEU A 86 -7.02 -6.27 8.15
CA LEU A 86 -5.88 -6.66 7.33
C LEU A 86 -5.13 -7.80 7.99
N VAL A 87 -4.68 -8.77 7.19
CA VAL A 87 -3.83 -9.88 7.64
C VAL A 87 -2.69 -10.10 6.66
N TRP A 88 -1.61 -10.69 7.17
CA TRP A 88 -0.45 -11.07 6.38
C TRP A 88 -0.52 -12.54 5.95
N ALA A 89 -0.09 -12.82 4.73
CA ALA A 89 0.11 -14.14 4.18
C ALA A 89 1.60 -14.30 3.75
N PRO A 90 2.27 -15.40 4.14
CA PRO A 90 1.77 -16.45 5.03
C PRO A 90 1.48 -15.90 6.43
N ALA A 91 0.52 -16.52 7.13
CA ALA A 91 0.25 -16.14 8.50
C ALA A 91 1.52 -16.35 9.36
N PRO A 92 1.77 -15.50 10.38
CA PRO A 92 2.89 -15.70 11.28
C PRO A 92 2.86 -17.12 11.85
N PRO A 93 4.01 -17.79 12.02
CA PRO A 93 4.05 -19.13 12.58
C PRO A 93 3.41 -19.13 13.97
N GLY A 94 2.22 -19.72 14.09
CA GLY A 94 1.61 -20.01 15.38
C GLY A 94 2.40 -21.10 16.12
N ILE A 95 2.10 -21.26 17.42
CA ILE A 95 2.71 -22.27 18.32
C ILE A 95 2.60 -23.71 17.76
N ALA A 96 1.77 -23.95 16.74
CA ALA A 96 1.57 -25.24 16.07
C ALA A 96 1.96 -25.25 14.57
N SER A 97 2.99 -24.52 14.14
CA SER A 97 3.54 -24.72 12.79
C SER A 97 4.34 -26.02 12.73
N HIS A 98 3.64 -27.10 12.36
CA HIS A 98 4.20 -28.43 12.14
C HIS A 98 5.33 -28.39 11.12
N HIS A 99 6.39 -29.13 11.45
CA HIS A 99 7.57 -29.46 10.63
C HIS A 99 7.22 -29.76 9.15
N ARG A 100 7.12 -28.72 8.31
CA ARG A 100 7.30 -28.91 6.86
C ARG A 100 8.76 -29.28 6.66
N LYS A 101 9.03 -30.41 5.98
CA LYS A 101 10.37 -30.73 5.47
C LYS A 101 10.82 -29.53 4.66
N GLU A 102 11.84 -28.83 5.13
CA GLU A 102 12.31 -27.62 4.47
C GLU A 102 12.75 -27.98 3.05
N PRO A 103 12.13 -27.39 2.00
CA PRO A 103 12.64 -27.56 0.66
C PRO A 103 14.09 -27.06 0.61
N VAL A 104 14.89 -27.64 -0.28
CA VAL A 104 16.23 -27.13 -0.55
C VAL A 104 16.09 -25.69 -1.05
N CYS A 105 16.34 -24.71 -0.17
CA CYS A 105 16.26 -23.31 -0.54
C CYS A 105 17.45 -22.96 -1.42
N PRO A 106 17.25 -22.39 -2.63
CA PRO A 106 18.34 -21.78 -3.36
C PRO A 106 18.91 -20.62 -2.52
N SER A 107 20.17 -20.28 -2.74
CA SER A 107 20.83 -19.24 -1.96
C SER A 107 21.54 -18.23 -2.84
N LEU A 108 21.48 -16.96 -2.46
CA LEU A 108 22.34 -15.92 -2.97
C LEU A 108 23.62 -15.88 -2.14
N GLN A 109 24.75 -15.83 -2.82
CA GLN A 109 26.06 -15.67 -2.19
C GLN A 109 26.65 -14.33 -2.63
N PHE A 110 27.16 -13.55 -1.68
CA PHE A 110 27.64 -12.19 -1.95
C PHE A 110 29.16 -12.10 -2.20
N SER A 111 29.90 -13.15 -1.86
CA SER A 111 31.34 -13.32 -2.10
C SER A 111 31.74 -14.79 -1.95
N LEU A 112 32.90 -15.19 -2.50
CA LEU A 112 33.35 -16.59 -2.55
C LEU A 112 33.28 -17.35 -1.21
N MET A 113 33.59 -16.68 -0.09
CA MET A 113 33.54 -17.23 1.27
C MET A 113 32.57 -16.46 2.19
N GLY A 114 31.64 -15.71 1.61
CA GLY A 114 30.69 -14.87 2.33
C GLY A 114 29.43 -15.57 2.81
N PRO A 115 28.58 -14.87 3.58
CA PRO A 115 27.30 -15.39 4.02
C PRO A 115 26.39 -15.75 2.83
N LYS A 116 25.62 -16.83 3.02
CA LYS A 116 24.56 -17.25 2.10
C LYS A 116 23.22 -16.76 2.61
N LEU A 117 22.47 -16.10 1.74
CA LEU A 117 21.07 -15.74 1.96
C LEU A 117 20.21 -16.77 1.25
N PHE A 118 19.52 -17.61 2.01
CA PHE A 118 18.57 -18.57 1.46
C PHE A 118 17.31 -17.84 1.00
N ILE A 119 16.69 -18.31 -0.07
CA ILE A 119 15.47 -17.73 -0.63
C ILE A 119 14.33 -18.73 -0.45
N SER A 120 13.25 -18.28 0.20
CA SER A 120 12.01 -19.05 0.27
C SER A 120 11.33 -19.02 -1.10
N THR A 121 11.19 -20.19 -1.72
CA THR A 121 10.51 -20.37 -3.02
C THR A 121 9.03 -20.73 -2.85
N GLU A 122 8.48 -20.57 -1.65
CA GLU A 122 7.06 -20.82 -1.39
C GLU A 122 6.18 -19.88 -2.23
N GLN A 123 5.18 -20.48 -2.89
CA GLN A 123 4.16 -19.73 -3.62
C GLN A 123 3.08 -19.30 -2.65
N ILE A 124 2.91 -18.00 -2.50
CA ILE A 124 1.87 -17.43 -1.64
C ILE A 124 0.73 -16.99 -2.54
N SER A 125 -0.49 -17.42 -2.23
CA SER A 125 -1.71 -16.99 -2.90
C SER A 125 -2.78 -16.74 -1.86
N VAL A 126 -3.48 -15.60 -1.98
CA VAL A 126 -4.55 -15.19 -1.08
C VAL A 126 -5.94 -15.37 -1.70
N GLY A 127 -6.01 -15.97 -2.90
CA GLY A 127 -7.26 -16.19 -3.62
C GLY A 127 -7.96 -14.88 -4.00
N ARG A 128 -9.29 -14.83 -3.86
CA ARG A 128 -10.10 -13.64 -4.18
C ARG A 128 -10.13 -12.64 -3.02
N ARG A 129 -8.94 -12.18 -2.63
CA ARG A 129 -8.75 -11.21 -1.55
C ARG A 129 -7.85 -10.10 -2.07
N PRO A 130 -8.31 -8.84 -2.04
CA PRO A 130 -7.49 -7.76 -2.57
C PRO A 130 -6.23 -7.58 -1.72
N VAL A 131 -5.08 -7.55 -2.40
CA VAL A 131 -3.77 -7.30 -1.78
C VAL A 131 -3.53 -5.79 -1.74
N VAL A 132 -3.14 -5.29 -0.58
CA VAL A 132 -2.90 -3.86 -0.32
C VAL A 132 -1.50 -3.57 0.20
N GLY A 133 -0.70 -4.60 0.47
CA GLY A 133 0.66 -4.43 0.95
C GLY A 133 1.60 -5.57 0.60
N LEU A 134 2.89 -5.24 0.53
CA LEU A 134 4.00 -6.17 0.30
C LEU A 134 5.13 -5.85 1.27
N LYS A 135 5.83 -6.87 1.75
CA LYS A 135 7.10 -6.70 2.48
C LYS A 135 8.04 -7.87 2.28
N LEU A 136 9.33 -7.60 2.48
CA LEU A 136 10.37 -8.61 2.56
C LEU A 136 10.71 -8.86 4.04
N LEU A 137 10.96 -10.11 4.40
CA LEU A 137 11.34 -10.51 5.75
C LEU A 137 12.46 -11.54 5.73
N LEU A 138 13.23 -11.60 6.82
CA LEU A 138 14.16 -12.69 7.08
C LEU A 138 13.54 -13.65 8.09
N GLU A 139 13.45 -14.91 7.69
CA GLU A 139 12.87 -15.99 8.47
C GLU A 139 13.96 -16.95 9.01
N GLY A 140 13.54 -17.82 9.92
CA GLY A 140 14.39 -18.82 10.54
C GLY A 140 15.21 -18.30 11.72
N ALA A 141 15.73 -19.23 12.54
CA ALA A 141 16.49 -18.91 13.74
C ALA A 141 17.77 -18.10 13.45
N LYS A 142 18.34 -18.25 12.24
CA LYS A 142 19.53 -17.52 11.80
C LYS A 142 19.23 -16.21 11.08
N GLN A 143 17.95 -15.87 10.86
CA GLN A 143 17.54 -14.67 10.11
C GLN A 143 18.26 -14.56 8.75
N ASN A 144 18.32 -15.69 8.03
CA ASN A 144 19.08 -15.81 6.78
C ASN A 144 18.25 -16.42 5.65
N ARG A 145 16.93 -16.45 5.79
CA ARG A 145 15.99 -16.90 4.76
C ARG A 145 15.10 -15.74 4.32
N LEU A 146 15.29 -15.23 3.11
CA LEU A 146 14.44 -14.18 2.55
C LEU A 146 13.08 -14.76 2.15
N ALA A 147 12.01 -14.14 2.63
CA ALA A 147 10.64 -14.41 2.23
C ALA A 147 9.94 -13.11 1.82
N ILE A 148 8.92 -13.24 0.98
CA ILE A 148 7.99 -12.15 0.64
C ILE A 148 6.67 -12.40 1.33
N HIS A 149 6.04 -11.36 1.87
CA HIS A 149 4.75 -11.46 2.54
C HIS A 149 3.76 -10.48 1.89
N LEU A 150 2.49 -10.89 1.84
CA LEU A 150 1.38 -10.15 1.23
C LEU A 150 0.40 -9.72 2.33
N GLN A 151 0.07 -8.43 2.38
CA GLN A 151 -1.02 -7.94 3.21
C GLN A 151 -2.29 -7.89 2.38
N HIS A 152 -3.36 -8.50 2.89
CA HIS A 152 -4.64 -8.56 2.18
C HIS A 152 -5.81 -8.35 3.13
N LEU A 153 -6.96 -8.02 2.53
CA LEU A 153 -8.21 -7.87 3.26
C LEU A 153 -8.75 -9.23 3.73
N VAL A 154 -9.24 -9.29 4.98
CA VAL A 154 -9.83 -10.50 5.59
C VAL A 154 -11.23 -10.81 5.02
N SER A 155 -11.87 -9.84 4.38
CA SER A 155 -13.13 -10.04 3.66
C SER A 155 -13.10 -9.29 2.34
N LEU A 156 -13.81 -9.82 1.35
CA LEU A 156 -13.99 -9.14 0.07
C LEU A 156 -14.86 -7.89 0.30
N PRO A 157 -14.41 -6.67 -0.06
CA PRO A 157 -15.23 -5.46 0.07
C PRO A 157 -16.53 -5.58 -0.73
N LYS A 158 -17.60 -4.95 -0.26
CA LYS A 158 -18.94 -5.11 -0.87
C LYS A 158 -18.97 -4.64 -2.32
N ILE A 159 -18.24 -3.57 -2.63
CA ILE A 159 -18.07 -3.09 -4.00
C ILE A 159 -17.49 -4.12 -4.98
N PHE A 160 -16.73 -5.10 -4.50
CA PHE A 160 -16.21 -6.17 -5.36
C PHE A 160 -17.20 -7.30 -5.59
N LEU A 161 -18.24 -7.45 -4.77
CA LEU A 161 -19.14 -8.61 -4.86
C LEU A 161 -19.73 -8.81 -6.26
N PRO A 162 -20.21 -7.77 -6.98
CA PRO A 162 -20.75 -7.95 -8.33
C PRO A 162 -19.72 -8.44 -9.36
N HIS A 163 -18.43 -8.22 -9.09
CA HIS A 163 -17.34 -8.46 -10.03
C HIS A 163 -16.48 -9.67 -9.65
N TRP A 164 -16.45 -10.03 -8.37
CA TRP A 164 -15.40 -10.90 -7.83
C TRP A 164 -15.86 -11.86 -6.74
N ASP A 165 -17.17 -11.94 -6.45
CA ASP A 165 -17.70 -12.97 -5.57
C ASP A 165 -17.51 -14.38 -6.16
N SER A 166 -17.48 -15.39 -5.30
CA SER A 166 -17.22 -16.81 -5.59
C SER A 166 -17.90 -17.38 -6.84
N HIS A 167 -19.13 -16.97 -7.13
CA HIS A 167 -19.92 -17.42 -8.27
C HIS A 167 -19.54 -16.75 -9.61
N ILE A 168 -18.82 -15.63 -9.57
CA ILE A 168 -18.36 -14.93 -10.77
C ILE A 168 -17.18 -15.68 -11.40
N THR A 169 -17.25 -15.95 -12.70
CA THR A 169 -16.19 -16.64 -13.45
C THR A 169 -15.12 -15.65 -13.90
N ILE A 170 -13.89 -15.83 -13.40
CA ILE A 170 -12.77 -14.90 -13.66
C ILE A 170 -11.61 -15.54 -14.42
N GLY A 171 -11.74 -16.82 -14.78
CA GLY A 171 -10.65 -17.63 -15.32
C GLY A 171 -9.59 -17.99 -14.26
N PRO A 172 -8.57 -18.79 -14.64
CA PRO A 172 -7.49 -19.13 -13.74
C PRO A 172 -6.57 -17.92 -13.49
N PRO A 173 -6.02 -17.77 -12.28
CA PRO A 173 -5.03 -16.75 -12.01
C PRO A 173 -3.73 -17.05 -12.77
N LYS A 174 -2.99 -16.02 -13.16
CA LYS A 174 -1.83 -16.11 -14.05
C LYS A 174 -0.57 -15.63 -13.36
N TRP A 175 0.46 -16.47 -13.33
CA TRP A 175 1.79 -16.07 -12.88
C TRP A 175 2.48 -15.24 -13.95
N GLN A 176 3.06 -14.11 -13.56
CA GLN A 176 3.95 -13.32 -14.39
C GLN A 176 5.23 -12.99 -13.61
N GLY A 177 6.31 -12.80 -14.34
CA GLY A 177 7.61 -12.44 -13.80
C GLY A 177 8.56 -12.00 -14.90
N PRO A 178 9.77 -11.58 -14.54
CA PRO A 178 10.79 -11.18 -15.49
C PRO A 178 11.23 -12.35 -16.36
N GLU A 179 11.70 -12.04 -17.56
CA GLU A 179 12.34 -13.00 -18.45
C GLU A 179 13.80 -13.21 -18.04
N GLU A 180 14.22 -14.47 -17.95
CA GLU A 180 15.57 -14.87 -17.51
C GLU A 180 16.69 -14.37 -18.44
N GLN A 181 16.34 -14.08 -19.71
CA GLN A 181 17.28 -13.64 -20.74
C GLN A 181 17.47 -12.10 -20.77
N ASP A 182 16.56 -11.32 -20.16
CA ASP A 182 16.65 -9.84 -20.19
C ASP A 182 17.57 -9.31 -19.09
N SER A 183 18.88 -9.51 -19.30
CA SER A 183 19.93 -9.10 -18.37
C SER A 183 20.05 -7.59 -18.15
N ARG A 184 19.35 -6.76 -18.94
CA ARG A 184 19.33 -5.29 -18.78
C ARG A 184 18.73 -4.86 -17.43
N TRP A 185 17.89 -5.70 -16.85
CA TRP A 185 17.26 -5.47 -15.55
C TRP A 185 18.04 -6.08 -14.38
N PHE A 186 19.25 -6.60 -14.60
CA PHE A 186 20.00 -7.27 -13.53
C PHE A 186 20.92 -6.29 -12.82
N GLU A 187 20.50 -5.85 -11.64
CA GLU A 187 21.28 -4.93 -10.81
C GLU A 187 22.09 -5.68 -9.75
N PRO A 188 23.39 -5.37 -9.60
CA PRO A 188 24.21 -5.98 -8.56
C PRO A 188 23.88 -5.41 -7.18
N ILE A 189 23.84 -6.27 -6.15
CA ILE A 189 23.50 -5.84 -4.78
C ILE A 189 24.67 -5.13 -4.08
N LYS A 190 25.87 -5.70 -4.18
CA LYS A 190 27.12 -5.16 -3.61
C LYS A 190 28.28 -5.29 -4.60
N TRP A 191 28.73 -6.53 -4.81
CA TRP A 191 29.81 -6.86 -5.73
C TRP A 191 29.24 -7.26 -7.08
N LYS A 192 29.83 -6.74 -8.16
CA LYS A 192 29.35 -6.92 -9.54
C LYS A 192 29.30 -8.39 -10.01
N ASN A 193 29.98 -9.30 -9.33
CA ASN A 193 30.24 -10.64 -9.88
C ASN A 193 29.42 -11.78 -9.27
N PHE A 194 28.71 -11.57 -8.15
CA PHE A 194 28.13 -12.69 -7.39
C PHE A 194 26.60 -12.69 -7.33
N ALA A 195 25.97 -11.68 -6.73
CA ALA A 195 24.53 -11.65 -6.49
C ALA A 195 23.88 -10.40 -7.10
N HIS A 196 22.84 -10.64 -7.89
CA HIS A 196 22.05 -9.60 -8.53
C HIS A 196 20.57 -9.75 -8.19
N VAL A 197 19.81 -8.70 -8.51
CA VAL A 197 18.36 -8.64 -8.40
C VAL A 197 17.82 -8.27 -9.78
N SER A 198 16.81 -8.99 -10.24
CA SER A 198 16.02 -8.56 -11.40
C SER A 198 15.09 -7.42 -10.97
N THR A 199 15.32 -6.24 -11.53
CA THR A 199 14.56 -5.00 -11.25
C THR A 199 13.47 -4.71 -12.28
N ALA A 200 13.17 -5.68 -13.14
CA ALA A 200 12.14 -5.53 -14.16
C ALA A 200 10.78 -5.32 -13.49
N PRO A 201 9.98 -4.33 -13.94
CA PRO A 201 8.63 -4.14 -13.45
C PRO A 201 7.75 -5.32 -13.85
N ILE A 202 7.01 -5.86 -12.88
CA ILE A 202 6.04 -6.93 -13.11
C ILE A 202 4.65 -6.31 -13.01
N GLU A 203 4.01 -6.16 -14.16
CA GLU A 203 2.66 -5.64 -14.30
C GLU A 203 1.93 -6.48 -15.34
N TYR A 204 0.60 -6.57 -15.19
CA TYR A 204 -0.21 -7.27 -16.18
C TYR A 204 -0.55 -6.35 -17.36
N THR A 205 0.17 -6.51 -18.47
CA THR A 205 -0.18 -5.90 -19.76
C THR A 205 -0.91 -6.90 -20.64
N GLU A 206 -2.14 -6.59 -21.05
CA GLU A 206 -2.87 -7.41 -22.02
C GLU A 206 -2.20 -7.36 -23.40
N THR A 207 -1.83 -8.52 -23.94
CA THR A 207 -1.23 -8.65 -25.28
C THR A 207 -2.25 -9.09 -26.35
N ASN A 208 -3.47 -9.48 -25.97
CA ASN A 208 -4.49 -9.97 -26.90
C ASN A 208 -5.84 -9.25 -26.67
N ILE A 209 -6.32 -8.61 -27.74
CA ILE A 209 -7.61 -7.91 -27.83
C ILE A 209 -8.71 -8.95 -28.07
N THR A 210 -8.96 -9.83 -27.10
CA THR A 210 -10.12 -10.74 -27.14
C THR A 210 -11.04 -10.48 -25.95
N ASP A 211 -11.82 -9.41 -26.14
CA ASP A 211 -13.23 -9.21 -25.75
C ASP A 211 -13.66 -9.48 -24.30
N LEU A 212 -12.77 -9.29 -23.33
CA LEU A 212 -13.08 -9.54 -21.94
C LEU A 212 -12.50 -8.43 -21.05
N SER A 213 -13.19 -7.28 -21.05
CA SER A 213 -12.88 -6.13 -20.20
C SER A 213 -12.71 -6.52 -18.72
N GLY A 214 -11.65 -6.04 -18.09
CA GLY A 214 -11.39 -6.25 -16.67
C GLY A 214 -9.98 -5.86 -16.29
N VAL A 215 -9.75 -5.73 -14.99
CA VAL A 215 -8.43 -5.41 -14.45
C VAL A 215 -7.81 -6.66 -13.85
N TYR A 216 -6.50 -6.80 -13.97
CA TYR A 216 -5.76 -7.82 -13.25
C TYR A 216 -5.08 -7.20 -12.04
N ILE A 217 -5.35 -7.76 -10.86
CA ILE A 217 -4.76 -7.34 -9.59
C ILE A 217 -3.88 -8.46 -9.03
N VAL A 218 -2.92 -8.09 -8.19
CA VAL A 218 -2.01 -9.04 -7.54
C VAL A 218 -2.76 -9.78 -6.43
N THR A 219 -2.67 -11.11 -6.43
CA THR A 219 -3.24 -12.00 -5.41
C THR A 219 -2.26 -13.05 -4.91
N GLY A 220 -1.01 -12.96 -5.35
CA GLY A 220 0.03 -13.89 -4.91
C GLY A 220 1.41 -13.42 -5.33
N ALA A 221 2.42 -14.02 -4.74
CA ALA A 221 3.81 -13.69 -4.97
C ALA A 221 4.71 -14.90 -4.70
N GLN A 222 5.85 -14.94 -5.38
CA GLN A 222 6.88 -15.96 -5.20
C GLN A 222 8.25 -15.36 -5.47
N LEU A 223 9.23 -15.64 -4.61
CA LEU A 223 10.64 -15.37 -4.90
C LEU A 223 11.30 -16.57 -5.56
N GLY A 224 12.30 -16.33 -6.39
CA GLY A 224 13.12 -17.37 -6.97
C GLY A 224 14.53 -16.90 -7.29
N VAL A 225 15.39 -17.84 -7.64
CA VAL A 225 16.79 -17.57 -7.98
C VAL A 225 17.10 -18.24 -9.30
N TRP A 226 17.60 -17.46 -10.26
CA TRP A 226 18.25 -17.98 -11.44
C TRP A 226 19.74 -18.17 -11.17
N ASP A 227 20.26 -19.32 -11.58
CA ASP A 227 21.66 -19.69 -11.40
C ASP A 227 22.40 -19.66 -12.74
N PHE A 228 23.38 -18.77 -12.83
CA PHE A 228 24.28 -18.62 -13.98
C PHE A 228 25.72 -19.04 -13.61
N GLY A 229 25.88 -19.96 -12.65
CA GLY A 229 27.15 -20.50 -12.19
C GLY A 229 27.87 -19.57 -11.22
N ALA A 230 28.65 -18.61 -11.74
CA ALA A 230 29.36 -17.64 -10.88
C ALA A 230 28.44 -16.52 -10.37
N LYS A 231 27.31 -16.32 -11.06
CA LYS A 231 26.33 -15.26 -10.78
C LYS A 231 24.97 -15.89 -10.47
N SER A 232 24.32 -15.38 -9.43
CA SER A 232 22.93 -15.69 -9.10
C SER A 232 22.07 -14.44 -9.19
N VAL A 233 20.82 -14.58 -9.64
CA VAL A 233 19.88 -13.46 -9.80
C VAL A 233 18.60 -13.77 -9.04
N LEU A 234 18.29 -12.95 -8.03
CA LEU A 234 17.00 -12.95 -7.35
C LEU A 234 15.93 -12.39 -8.28
N HIS A 235 14.82 -13.09 -8.43
CA HIS A 235 13.68 -12.62 -9.19
C HIS A 235 12.38 -12.74 -8.38
N LEU A 236 11.42 -11.88 -8.70
CA LEU A 236 10.06 -11.92 -8.17
C LEU A 236 9.11 -12.44 -9.24
N LYS A 237 8.11 -13.22 -8.85
CA LYS A 237 6.94 -13.53 -9.67
C LYS A 237 5.69 -13.09 -8.91
N LEU A 238 4.71 -12.58 -9.63
CA LEU A 238 3.42 -12.17 -9.08
C LEU A 238 2.31 -13.03 -9.71
N LEU A 239 1.34 -13.40 -8.89
CA LEU A 239 0.12 -14.05 -9.34
C LEU A 239 -0.94 -12.98 -9.54
N PHE A 240 -1.51 -12.94 -10.73
CA PHE A 240 -2.55 -12.00 -11.11
C PHE A 240 -3.91 -12.69 -11.21
N SER A 241 -4.94 -12.06 -10.67
CA SER A 241 -6.33 -12.49 -10.82
C SER A 241 -7.14 -11.40 -11.49
N ARG A 242 -8.02 -11.81 -12.42
CA ARG A 242 -8.89 -10.89 -13.13
C ARG A 242 -10.06 -10.46 -12.25
N VAL A 243 -10.42 -9.18 -12.36
CA VAL A 243 -11.61 -8.55 -11.82
C VAL A 243 -12.40 -7.98 -13.02
N PRO A 244 -13.38 -8.73 -13.55
CA PRO A 244 -14.21 -8.32 -14.68
C PRO A 244 -14.98 -7.02 -14.44
N GLY A 245 -15.26 -6.27 -15.50
CA GLY A 245 -16.11 -5.06 -15.44
C GLY A 245 -15.44 -3.82 -14.83
N CYS A 246 -14.34 -3.99 -14.09
CA CYS A 246 -13.59 -2.86 -13.55
C CYS A 246 -12.56 -2.32 -14.57
N THR A 247 -12.12 -1.08 -14.37
CA THR A 247 -10.99 -0.45 -15.12
C THR A 247 -10.01 0.24 -14.17
N ILE A 248 -8.75 0.40 -14.58
CA ILE A 248 -7.76 1.17 -13.80
C ILE A 248 -8.05 2.66 -14.00
N ARG A 249 -8.40 3.36 -12.91
CA ARG A 249 -8.61 4.80 -12.91
C ARG A 249 -7.29 5.57 -12.82
N ARG A 250 -6.42 5.13 -11.90
CA ARG A 250 -5.13 5.76 -11.62
C ARG A 250 -4.16 4.72 -11.09
N SER A 251 -2.90 4.84 -11.46
CA SER A 251 -1.81 4.04 -10.92
C SER A 251 -0.66 4.91 -10.44
N VAL A 252 0.00 4.50 -9.36
CA VAL A 252 1.15 5.18 -8.75
C VAL A 252 2.13 4.13 -8.25
N TRP A 253 3.40 4.27 -8.61
CA TRP A 253 4.48 3.49 -7.99
C TRP A 253 4.83 4.08 -6.62
N ASP A 254 5.13 3.23 -5.66
CA ASP A 254 5.70 3.70 -4.40
C ASP A 254 7.08 4.32 -4.65
N HIS A 255 7.13 5.64 -4.63
CA HIS A 255 8.35 6.41 -4.51
C HIS A 255 8.55 6.70 -3.03
N SER A 256 9.47 6.02 -2.35
CA SER A 256 9.91 6.43 -1.03
C SER A 256 11.37 6.82 -1.07
N PRO A 257 11.70 8.06 -0.71
CA PRO A 257 12.67 8.32 0.32
C PRO A 257 11.89 8.58 1.62
N SER A 258 11.89 7.61 2.54
CA SER A 258 11.12 7.70 3.78
C SER A 258 11.59 8.86 4.66
N SER A 259 10.65 9.65 5.17
CA SER A 259 10.85 10.48 6.35
C SER A 259 9.63 10.39 7.28
N SER A 260 9.45 9.24 7.90
CA SER A 260 8.68 9.16 9.14
C SER A 260 9.42 8.27 10.15
N SER A 261 9.71 8.86 11.31
CA SER A 261 10.29 8.27 12.52
C SER A 261 11.66 7.59 12.37
N ILE A 262 12.68 8.43 12.49
CA ILE A 262 14.00 8.07 13.00
C ILE A 262 13.83 7.38 14.36
N HIS A 263 13.89 6.05 14.39
CA HIS A 263 14.57 5.38 15.48
C HIS A 263 16.06 5.47 15.16
N LYS A 264 16.75 6.45 15.76
CA LYS A 264 18.21 6.41 15.92
C LYS A 264 18.50 5.16 16.76
N ALA A 265 18.79 4.06 16.11
CA ALA A 265 19.53 2.99 16.75
C ALA A 265 20.98 3.47 16.76
N ASP A 266 21.48 3.74 17.95
CA ASP A 266 22.86 4.15 18.20
C ASP A 266 23.84 3.25 17.45
N GLU A 267 24.75 3.91 16.73
CA GLU A 267 25.98 3.31 16.22
C GLU A 267 26.87 2.95 17.42
N SER A 268 26.66 1.78 18.01
CA SER A 268 27.68 1.10 18.82
C SER A 268 27.30 -0.36 19.08
N SER A 269 27.65 -1.24 18.16
CA SER A 269 28.16 -2.59 18.52
C SER A 269 28.68 -3.31 17.28
N SER A 270 29.99 -3.48 17.27
CA SER A 270 30.75 -4.36 16.39
C SER A 270 30.45 -5.84 16.68
N SER A 271 29.22 -6.30 16.44
CA SER A 271 28.92 -7.73 16.46
C SER A 271 29.29 -8.36 15.11
N SER A 272 30.45 -9.01 15.08
CA SER A 272 31.03 -9.74 13.96
C SER A 272 30.30 -11.05 13.67
N SER A 273 28.97 -11.04 13.55
CA SER A 273 28.21 -12.20 13.09
C SER A 273 27.79 -11.98 11.63
N ASP A 274 27.95 -13.01 10.82
CA ASP A 274 27.54 -12.98 9.41
C ASP A 274 26.03 -12.71 9.23
N ASN A 275 25.22 -13.05 10.23
CA ASN A 275 23.78 -12.75 10.26
C ASN A 275 23.50 -11.24 10.38
N ALA A 276 24.29 -10.51 11.19
CA ALA A 276 24.16 -9.05 11.29
C ALA A 276 24.47 -8.34 9.96
N LYS A 277 25.27 -8.96 9.08
CA LYS A 277 25.53 -8.45 7.73
C LYS A 277 24.35 -8.66 6.79
N LEU A 278 23.59 -9.76 6.93
CA LEU A 278 22.41 -10.05 6.10
C LEU A 278 21.24 -9.11 6.40
N LEU A 279 21.01 -8.77 7.67
CA LEU A 279 20.00 -7.78 8.08
C LEU A 279 20.23 -6.42 7.42
N LYS A 280 21.50 -6.04 7.18
CA LYS A 280 21.85 -4.79 6.50
C LYS A 280 21.65 -4.82 4.98
N ILE A 281 21.30 -5.96 4.40
CA ILE A 281 21.12 -6.15 2.94
C ILE A 281 19.64 -6.18 2.56
N ILE A 282 18.70 -6.34 3.49
CA ILE A 282 17.27 -6.39 3.18
C ILE A 282 16.60 -5.15 3.75
N ASP A 283 15.81 -4.47 2.93
CA ASP A 283 14.86 -3.49 3.41
C ASP A 283 13.55 -4.20 3.77
N MET A 284 13.25 -4.24 5.05
CA MET A 284 12.03 -4.86 5.60
C MET A 284 10.89 -3.86 5.78
N THR A 285 11.03 -2.64 5.23
CA THR A 285 9.94 -1.66 5.25
C THR A 285 8.71 -2.22 4.54
N GLU A 286 7.56 -2.04 5.18
CA GLU A 286 6.29 -2.46 4.60
C GLU A 286 5.88 -1.45 3.52
N THR A 287 5.65 -1.94 2.31
CA THR A 287 4.98 -1.15 1.26
C THR A 287 3.49 -1.35 1.46
N LEU A 288 2.80 -0.30 1.91
CA LEU A 288 1.36 -0.32 2.15
C LEU A 288 0.77 1.03 1.79
N LYS A 289 -0.42 1.00 1.20
CA LYS A 289 -1.27 2.18 1.09
C LYS A 289 -2.60 1.89 1.76
N GLY A 290 -2.91 2.69 2.77
CA GLY A 290 -4.04 2.46 3.65
C GLY A 290 -4.92 3.70 3.79
N PRO A 291 -5.71 3.76 4.87
CA PRO A 291 -6.64 4.86 5.12
C PRO A 291 -5.99 6.25 5.22
N GLN A 292 -4.69 6.29 5.60
CA GLN A 292 -3.88 7.51 5.64
C GLN A 292 -3.54 8.05 4.26
N ASP A 293 -3.57 7.20 3.23
CA ASP A 293 -3.22 7.54 1.86
C ASP A 293 -4.49 7.77 1.05
N ALA A 294 -4.96 9.02 0.97
CA ALA A 294 -6.17 9.35 0.23
C ALA A 294 -6.12 8.80 -1.22
N PRO A 295 -7.18 8.11 -1.71
CA PRO A 295 -8.51 7.98 -1.12
C PRO A 295 -8.74 6.72 -0.25
N GLY A 296 -7.68 6.00 0.13
CA GLY A 296 -7.72 4.93 1.14
C GLY A 296 -8.25 3.56 0.69
N HIS A 297 -8.42 3.32 -0.61
CA HIS A 297 -8.87 2.05 -1.17
C HIS A 297 -7.94 1.55 -2.30
N TRP A 298 -6.63 1.56 -2.00
CA TRP A 298 -5.58 1.20 -2.95
C TRP A 298 -5.40 -0.31 -3.07
N LEU A 299 -5.03 -0.77 -4.26
CA LEU A 299 -4.77 -2.17 -4.57
C LEU A 299 -3.43 -2.32 -5.26
N ILE A 300 -2.77 -3.46 -5.03
CA ILE A 300 -1.53 -3.77 -5.74
C ILE A 300 -1.86 -4.36 -7.11
N THR A 301 -1.37 -3.72 -8.17
CA THR A 301 -1.50 -4.14 -9.58
C THR A 301 -0.16 -4.45 -10.24
N GLY A 302 0.93 -4.33 -9.49
CA GLY A 302 2.25 -4.69 -9.93
C GLY A 302 3.27 -4.51 -8.82
N ALA A 303 4.46 -5.03 -9.03
CA ALA A 303 5.58 -4.84 -8.12
C ALA A 303 6.90 -5.07 -8.85
N LYS A 304 7.99 -4.68 -8.21
CA LYS A 304 9.35 -5.01 -8.62
C LYS A 304 10.26 -5.11 -7.42
N LEU A 305 11.37 -5.82 -7.60
CA LEU A 305 12.49 -5.71 -6.69
C LEU A 305 13.39 -4.55 -7.13
N GLY A 306 14.22 -4.06 -6.22
CA GLY A 306 15.20 -3.02 -6.49
C GLY A 306 16.43 -3.15 -5.60
N VAL A 307 17.47 -2.39 -5.92
CA VAL A 307 18.65 -2.24 -5.07
C VAL A 307 18.81 -0.77 -4.68
N GLU A 308 18.67 -0.46 -3.39
CA GLU A 308 18.83 0.90 -2.87
C GLU A 308 19.87 0.94 -1.76
N LYS A 309 20.95 1.71 -1.97
CA LYS A 309 22.08 1.81 -1.03
C LYS A 309 22.63 0.42 -0.62
N GLY A 310 22.65 -0.51 -1.57
CA GLY A 310 23.10 -1.89 -1.36
C GLY A 310 22.12 -2.80 -0.62
N ARG A 311 20.85 -2.38 -0.48
CA ARG A 311 19.77 -3.18 0.10
C ARG A 311 18.78 -3.62 -0.97
N ILE A 312 18.32 -4.87 -0.88
CA ILE A 312 17.20 -5.40 -1.65
C ILE A 312 15.92 -4.78 -1.11
N VAL A 313 15.17 -4.12 -1.98
CA VAL A 313 13.88 -3.51 -1.66
C VAL A 313 12.78 -4.15 -2.51
N VAL A 314 11.54 -4.14 -2.02
CA VAL A 314 10.34 -4.38 -2.84
C VAL A 314 9.62 -3.05 -3.04
N ARG A 315 9.16 -2.79 -4.26
CA ARG A 315 8.35 -1.62 -4.62
C ARG A 315 7.04 -2.11 -5.21
N ALA A 316 5.93 -1.57 -4.72
CA ALA A 316 4.61 -1.89 -5.21
C ALA A 316 4.09 -0.80 -6.14
N LYS A 317 3.27 -1.21 -7.12
CA LYS A 317 2.43 -0.33 -7.92
C LYS A 317 1.02 -0.42 -7.37
N TYR A 318 0.51 0.73 -6.94
CA TYR A 318 -0.83 0.87 -6.42
C TYR A 318 -1.77 1.43 -7.48
N SER A 319 -2.97 0.88 -7.57
CA SER A 319 -4.01 1.39 -8.44
C SER A 319 -5.32 1.61 -7.70
N LEU A 320 -6.08 2.57 -8.22
CA LEU A 320 -7.49 2.79 -7.92
C LEU A 320 -8.29 2.27 -9.10
N LEU A 321 -9.38 1.58 -8.81
CA LEU A 321 -10.27 1.02 -9.83
C LEU A 321 -11.52 1.89 -9.98
N ASN A 322 -12.06 1.93 -11.19
CA ASN A 322 -13.48 2.17 -11.39
C ASN A 322 -14.17 0.81 -11.34
N TYR A 323 -15.19 0.69 -10.50
CA TYR A 323 -15.97 -0.52 -10.29
C TYR A 323 -17.20 -0.52 -11.18
#